data_AF-A0A0S8AET6-F1
#
_entry.id   AF-A0A0S8AET6-F1
#
_cell.length_a   1.000
_cell.length_b   1.000
_cell.length_c   1.000
_cell.angle_alpha   90.00
_cell.angle_beta   90.00
_cell.angle_gamma   90.00
#
_symmetry.space_group_name_H-M   'P 1'
#
loop_
_entity.id
_entity.type
_entity.pdbx_description
1 polymer ?
#
loop_
_entity_poly.entity_id
_entity_poly.type
_entity_poly.pdbx_seq_one_letter_code
_entity_poly.pdbx_strand_id
1 'polypeptide(L)'
;MDWNNDSNVDLLVGDTGGNISLFLNTSSDAMPQLDAGRIIMASDGTFDSERAAPIVDDWNEDGKKDLIVGRMGGTIEIYLNEGTDALPVFSTLSLLQVDGTDFDIGTRSAPRIYDWNHDGLKDMLIGELYGNIYYLENVGTNAAPVFDSYEMFLLANGDPLKYDYANNPTGAPRSRLFVTDWNEDGLDDIIVGGANGKLELYTSVVPEPVSSTLFILGGAALGFRHFRKKFKQ
;
A
#
# COMPACT_ATOMS: atom_id res chain seq x y z
N MET A 1 -8.81 0.69 11.18
CA MET A 1 -9.24 -0.67 10.78
C MET A 1 -10.21 -1.17 11.85
N ASP A 2 -11.20 -1.99 11.55
CA ASP A 2 -12.12 -2.54 12.57
C ASP A 2 -11.51 -3.79 13.19
N TRP A 3 -10.79 -3.65 14.32
CA TRP A 3 -10.00 -4.73 14.91
C TRP A 3 -10.87 -5.84 15.47
N ASN A 4 -11.88 -5.46 16.24
CA ASN A 4 -12.71 -6.38 17.02
C ASN A 4 -13.99 -6.81 16.28
N ASN A 5 -14.15 -6.41 15.02
CA ASN A 5 -15.32 -6.69 14.17
C ASN A 5 -16.62 -6.10 14.73
N ASP A 6 -16.55 -4.93 15.35
CA ASP A 6 -17.72 -4.21 15.89
C ASP A 6 -18.26 -3.12 14.95
N SER A 7 -17.71 -3.04 13.74
CA SER A 7 -18.00 -2.03 12.71
C SER A 7 -17.56 -0.61 13.03
N ASN A 8 -16.78 -0.40 14.10
CA ASN A 8 -16.10 0.87 14.35
C ASN A 8 -14.62 0.77 13.95
N VAL A 9 -14.11 1.86 13.38
CA VAL A 9 -12.70 1.99 13.02
C VAL A 9 -11.86 2.24 14.27
N ASP A 10 -11.00 1.28 14.56
CA ASP A 10 -9.96 1.32 15.60
C ASP A 10 -8.64 1.90 15.09
N LEU A 11 -7.78 2.28 16.05
CA LEU A 11 -6.49 2.90 15.81
C LEU A 11 -5.34 1.97 16.22
N LEU A 12 -4.42 1.74 15.29
CA LEU A 12 -3.15 1.06 15.52
C LEU A 12 -1.99 2.04 15.35
N VAL A 13 -1.07 2.08 16.32
CA VAL A 13 0.04 3.05 16.36
C VAL A 13 1.35 2.33 16.65
N GLY A 14 2.32 2.46 15.76
CA GLY A 14 3.72 2.10 16.02
C GLY A 14 4.49 3.27 16.62
N ASP A 15 5.39 2.99 17.58
CA ASP A 15 6.26 3.99 18.21
C ASP A 15 7.73 3.87 17.80
N THR A 16 8.58 4.73 18.35
CA THR A 16 10.03 4.72 18.04
C THR A 16 10.78 3.54 18.64
N GLY A 17 10.29 2.96 19.73
CA GLY A 17 10.87 1.78 20.36
C GLY A 17 10.42 0.46 19.71
N GLY A 18 9.49 0.54 18.76
CA GLY A 18 8.93 -0.61 18.07
C GLY A 18 7.72 -1.22 18.72
N ASN A 19 7.19 -0.60 19.77
CA ASN A 19 5.93 -1.07 20.32
C ASN A 19 4.80 -0.71 19.35
N ILE A 20 3.82 -1.59 19.31
CA ILE A 20 2.59 -1.36 18.56
C ILE A 20 1.46 -1.30 19.58
N SER A 21 0.75 -0.17 19.61
CA SER A 21 -0.36 0.09 20.51
C SER A 21 -1.67 0.08 19.75
N LEU A 22 -2.66 -0.64 20.27
CA LEU A 22 -4.02 -0.71 19.77
C LEU A 22 -4.94 0.09 20.69
N PHE A 23 -5.76 0.96 20.11
CA PHE A 23 -6.82 1.70 20.79
C PHE A 23 -8.15 1.36 20.14
N LEU A 24 -9.10 0.84 20.92
CA LEU A 24 -10.42 0.47 20.42
C LEU A 24 -11.36 1.69 20.41
N ASN A 25 -12.09 1.89 19.32
CA ASN A 25 -13.16 2.86 19.23
C ASN A 25 -14.44 2.30 19.89
N THR A 26 -14.71 2.79 21.10
CA THR A 26 -15.82 2.32 21.94
C THR A 26 -17.16 3.03 21.67
N SER A 27 -17.24 3.82 20.59
CA SER A 27 -18.39 4.66 20.26
C SER A 27 -18.86 4.46 18.81
N SER A 28 -18.46 5.35 17.89
CA SER A 28 -18.86 5.35 16.49
C SER A 28 -17.81 6.06 15.64
N ASP A 29 -17.78 5.80 14.34
CA ASP A 29 -16.85 6.45 13.42
C ASP A 29 -17.08 7.95 13.28
N ALA A 30 -18.34 8.41 13.43
CA ALA A 30 -18.66 9.83 13.34
C ALA A 30 -18.14 10.64 14.55
N MET A 31 -18.01 10.00 15.71
CA MET A 31 -17.52 10.60 16.95
C MET A 31 -16.73 9.55 17.74
N PRO A 32 -15.47 9.27 17.34
CA PRO A 32 -14.70 8.19 17.91
C PRO A 32 -14.34 8.46 19.37
N GLN A 33 -14.45 7.43 20.21
CA GLN A 33 -14.00 7.43 21.59
C GLN A 33 -13.03 6.27 21.79
N LEU A 34 -11.74 6.58 21.77
CA LEU A 34 -10.68 5.60 21.94
C LEU A 34 -10.55 5.20 23.42
N ASP A 35 -10.39 3.90 23.68
CA ASP A 35 -10.07 3.39 25.02
C ASP A 35 -8.65 3.79 25.48
N ALA A 36 -8.20 3.28 26.62
CA ALA A 36 -6.88 3.60 27.17
C ALA A 36 -5.71 3.06 26.31
N GLY A 37 -6.01 2.20 25.35
CA GLY A 37 -5.04 1.49 24.54
C GLY A 37 -4.29 0.38 25.27
N ARG A 38 -3.69 -0.51 24.50
CA ARG A 38 -2.78 -1.55 24.99
C ARG A 38 -1.69 -1.84 23.98
N ILE A 39 -0.51 -2.23 24.46
CA ILE A 39 0.54 -2.76 23.60
C ILE A 39 0.14 -4.16 23.16
N ILE A 40 0.14 -4.41 21.85
CA ILE A 40 0.07 -5.77 21.31
C ILE A 40 1.49 -6.35 21.25
N MET A 41 1.61 -7.66 21.41
CA MET A 41 2.90 -8.34 21.52
C MET A 41 2.91 -9.55 20.57
N ALA A 42 4.09 -9.86 20.03
CA ALA A 42 4.36 -11.14 19.38
C ALA A 42 4.37 -12.27 20.42
N SER A 43 4.29 -13.53 19.97
CA SER A 43 4.31 -14.72 20.84
C SER A 43 5.56 -14.82 21.72
N ASP A 44 6.68 -14.24 21.29
CA ASP A 44 7.95 -14.18 22.03
C ASP A 44 8.14 -12.91 22.87
N GLY A 45 7.20 -11.96 22.81
CA GLY A 45 7.08 -10.83 23.75
C GLY A 45 7.15 -9.45 23.11
N THR A 46 7.98 -9.20 22.10
CA THR A 46 8.12 -7.87 21.47
C THR A 46 8.36 -7.99 19.98
N PHE A 47 7.84 -7.04 19.20
CA PHE A 47 8.24 -6.86 17.80
C PHE A 47 9.65 -6.25 17.75
N ASP A 48 10.57 -6.81 16.97
CA ASP A 48 11.96 -6.35 16.84
C ASP A 48 12.08 -5.19 15.84
N SER A 49 11.25 -4.16 16.02
CA SER A 49 10.97 -3.19 14.96
C SER A 49 11.22 -1.75 15.40
N GLU A 50 12.47 -1.27 15.46
CA GLU A 50 12.70 0.17 15.73
C GLU A 50 11.89 1.04 14.75
N ARG A 51 11.13 2.01 15.28
CA ARG A 51 10.23 2.88 14.48
C ARG A 51 9.16 2.13 13.67
N ALA A 52 8.43 1.24 14.33
CA ALA A 52 7.34 0.49 13.74
C ALA A 52 6.37 1.35 12.89
N ALA A 53 6.07 0.85 11.70
CA ALA A 53 5.04 1.36 10.80
C ALA A 53 4.07 0.20 10.49
N PRO A 54 3.15 -0.10 11.42
CA PRO A 54 2.28 -1.26 11.29
C PRO A 54 1.10 -1.00 10.35
N ILE A 55 0.72 -2.03 9.61
CA ILE A 55 -0.55 -2.17 8.91
C ILE A 55 -1.17 -3.53 9.24
N VAL A 56 -2.46 -3.68 8.98
CA VAL A 56 -3.22 -4.91 9.22
C VAL A 56 -3.86 -5.35 7.92
N ASP A 57 -3.74 -6.63 7.61
CA ASP A 57 -4.35 -7.28 6.44
C ASP A 57 -4.60 -8.76 6.78
N ASP A 58 -5.50 -9.43 6.05
CA ASP A 58 -5.61 -10.89 6.07
C ASP A 58 -4.59 -11.46 5.08
N TRP A 59 -3.31 -11.48 5.49
CA TRP A 59 -2.17 -11.63 4.59
C TRP A 59 -2.22 -12.96 3.85
N ASN A 60 -2.61 -14.03 4.54
CA ASN A 60 -2.68 -15.38 4.00
C ASN A 60 -4.10 -15.83 3.57
N GLU A 61 -5.08 -14.91 3.56
CA GLU A 61 -6.51 -15.18 3.29
C GLU A 61 -7.12 -16.29 4.16
N ASP A 62 -6.71 -16.38 5.44
CA ASP A 62 -7.29 -17.33 6.40
C ASP A 62 -8.48 -16.76 7.20
N GLY A 63 -8.83 -15.49 6.95
CA GLY A 63 -9.94 -14.79 7.58
C GLY A 63 -9.58 -14.12 8.90
N LYS A 64 -8.29 -13.97 9.21
CA LYS A 64 -7.82 -13.33 10.44
C LYS A 64 -6.94 -12.12 10.15
N LYS A 65 -6.89 -11.20 11.10
CA LYS A 65 -6.07 -10.01 10.99
C LYS A 65 -4.61 -10.30 11.31
N ASP A 66 -3.79 -10.32 10.26
CA ASP A 66 -2.34 -10.40 10.36
C ASP A 66 -1.71 -9.01 10.49
N LEU A 67 -0.48 -8.98 10.96
CA LEU A 67 0.26 -7.75 11.22
C LEU A 67 1.50 -7.68 10.31
N ILE A 68 1.59 -6.59 9.55
CA ILE A 68 2.71 -6.30 8.66
C ILE A 68 3.36 -5.01 9.15
N VAL A 69 4.66 -5.04 9.41
CA VAL A 69 5.36 -3.96 10.11
C VAL A 69 6.57 -3.50 9.31
N GLY A 70 6.53 -2.26 8.85
CA GLY A 70 7.74 -1.58 8.38
C GLY A 70 8.60 -1.10 9.56
N ARG A 71 9.92 -1.02 9.38
CA ARG A 71 10.87 -0.67 10.44
C ARG A 71 12.03 0.17 9.93
N MET A 72 12.77 0.77 10.86
CA MET A 72 13.91 1.67 10.59
C MET A 72 14.99 1.03 9.70
N GLY A 73 15.19 -0.29 9.79
CA GLY A 73 16.16 -1.02 8.99
C GLY A 73 15.83 -1.08 7.50
N GLY A 74 14.56 -0.93 7.11
CA GLY A 74 14.12 -0.98 5.71
C GLY A 74 13.45 -2.29 5.29
N THR A 75 13.59 -3.38 6.08
CA THR A 75 12.82 -4.60 5.81
C THR A 75 11.37 -4.48 6.25
N ILE A 76 10.54 -5.45 5.85
CA ILE A 76 9.16 -5.58 6.30
C ILE A 76 9.00 -6.91 7.04
N GLU A 77 8.43 -6.82 8.23
CA GLU A 77 8.14 -7.96 9.10
C GLU A 77 6.69 -8.38 8.94
N ILE A 78 6.44 -9.68 8.90
CA ILE A 78 5.12 -10.30 8.76
C ILE A 78 4.89 -11.22 9.95
N TYR A 79 3.76 -11.03 10.60
CA TYR A 79 3.31 -11.78 11.75
C TYR A 79 1.89 -12.30 11.49
N LEU A 80 1.75 -13.60 11.29
CA LEU A 80 0.45 -14.23 11.07
C LEU A 80 -0.30 -14.39 12.39
N ASN A 81 -1.61 -14.16 12.40
CA ASN A 81 -2.44 -14.37 13.57
C ASN A 81 -2.89 -15.83 13.65
N GLU A 82 -2.19 -16.63 14.44
CA GLU A 82 -2.54 -18.02 14.69
C GLU A 82 -3.72 -18.16 15.67
N GLY A 83 -4.08 -17.07 16.37
CA GLY A 83 -5.19 -16.99 17.31
C GLY A 83 -6.52 -16.58 16.67
N THR A 84 -7.15 -15.57 17.26
CA THR A 84 -8.42 -14.95 16.78
C THR A 84 -8.25 -13.43 16.72
N ASP A 85 -9.13 -12.71 16.03
CA ASP A 85 -9.06 -11.23 16.03
C ASP A 85 -9.23 -10.62 17.43
N ALA A 86 -10.12 -11.18 18.24
CA ALA A 86 -10.38 -10.70 19.60
C ALA A 86 -9.22 -10.98 20.56
N LEU A 87 -8.54 -12.11 20.37
CA LEU A 87 -7.39 -12.56 21.16
C LEU A 87 -6.32 -13.06 20.19
N PRO A 88 -5.53 -12.15 19.59
CA PRO A 88 -4.52 -12.51 18.61
C PRO A 88 -3.38 -13.27 19.25
N VAL A 89 -2.82 -14.20 18.50
CA VAL A 89 -1.56 -14.89 18.83
C VAL A 89 -0.70 -14.79 17.59
N PHE A 90 0.22 -13.83 17.59
CA PHE A 90 1.08 -13.61 16.43
C PHE A 90 2.19 -14.66 16.36
N SER A 91 2.41 -15.18 15.16
CA SER A 91 3.45 -16.15 14.82
C SER A 91 4.84 -15.61 15.16
N THR A 92 5.85 -16.45 15.01
CA THR A 92 7.23 -15.94 14.92
C THR A 92 7.40 -15.05 13.70
N LEU A 93 8.37 -14.14 13.76
CA LEU A 93 8.73 -13.24 12.67
C LEU A 93 9.02 -13.98 11.36
N SER A 94 8.41 -13.52 10.27
CA SER A 94 8.83 -13.77 8.89
C SER A 94 9.17 -12.45 8.20
N LEU A 95 10.18 -12.43 7.33
CA LEU A 95 10.51 -11.26 6.53
C LEU A 95 9.87 -11.36 5.15
N LEU A 96 9.31 -10.25 4.66
CA LEU A 96 8.85 -10.14 3.28
C LEU A 96 9.99 -10.53 2.33
N GLN A 97 9.69 -11.39 1.35
CA GLN A 97 10.65 -11.82 0.35
C GLN A 97 10.42 -11.11 -0.97
N VAL A 98 11.50 -10.69 -1.63
CA VAL A 98 11.51 -10.32 -3.04
C VAL A 98 12.60 -11.12 -3.77
N ASP A 99 12.22 -11.77 -4.87
CA ASP A 99 13.09 -12.67 -5.65
C ASP A 99 13.80 -13.75 -4.77
N GLY A 100 13.06 -14.27 -3.78
CA GLY A 100 13.56 -15.28 -2.85
C GLY A 100 14.60 -14.77 -1.83
N THR A 101 14.71 -13.46 -1.63
CA THR A 101 15.59 -12.84 -0.63
C THR A 101 14.84 -11.86 0.27
N ASP A 102 15.32 -11.64 1.49
CA ASP A 102 14.73 -10.67 2.41
C ASP A 102 14.67 -9.28 1.75
N PHE A 103 13.46 -8.75 1.61
CA PHE A 103 13.26 -7.40 1.12
C PHE A 103 13.86 -6.39 2.09
N ASP A 104 14.71 -5.51 1.57
CA ASP A 104 15.31 -4.43 2.34
C ASP A 104 15.47 -3.17 1.49
N ILE A 105 14.74 -2.11 1.82
CA ILE A 105 14.89 -0.80 1.19
C ILE A 105 15.99 0.06 1.84
N GLY A 106 16.70 -0.50 2.82
CA GLY A 106 17.85 0.06 3.52
C GLY A 106 17.52 1.08 4.60
N THR A 107 16.30 1.65 4.59
CA THR A 107 15.84 2.59 5.63
C THR A 107 14.33 2.58 5.81
N ARG A 108 13.89 2.86 7.04
CA ARG A 108 12.52 3.18 7.49
C ARG A 108 11.39 2.87 6.51
N SER A 109 11.11 1.60 6.29
CA SER A 109 9.98 1.16 5.46
C SER A 109 8.64 1.54 6.10
N ALA A 110 7.68 1.93 5.27
CA ALA A 110 6.30 2.22 5.65
C ALA A 110 5.35 1.59 4.63
N PRO A 111 4.95 0.32 4.84
CA PRO A 111 4.16 -0.42 3.87
C PRO A 111 2.70 0.05 3.82
N ARG A 112 2.09 -0.19 2.67
CA ARG A 112 0.65 -0.10 2.40
C ARG A 112 0.30 -1.22 1.42
N ILE A 113 -0.73 -1.99 1.75
CA ILE A 113 -1.32 -2.98 0.82
C ILE A 113 -2.44 -2.31 0.04
N TYR A 114 -2.43 -2.51 -1.28
CA TYR A 114 -3.41 -1.93 -2.20
C TYR A 114 -3.34 -2.66 -3.55
N ASP A 115 -4.46 -2.85 -4.24
CA ASP A 115 -4.50 -3.35 -5.63
C ASP A 115 -4.28 -2.17 -6.58
N TRP A 116 -3.01 -1.86 -6.88
CA TRP A 116 -2.66 -0.63 -7.59
C TRP A 116 -2.86 -0.77 -9.10
N ASN A 117 -2.59 -1.94 -9.65
CA ASN A 117 -2.74 -2.20 -11.09
C ASN A 117 -4.17 -2.63 -11.47
N HIS A 118 -5.08 -2.78 -10.50
CA HIS A 118 -6.46 -3.23 -10.64
C HIS A 118 -6.60 -4.64 -11.22
N ASP A 119 -5.68 -5.55 -10.90
CA ASP A 119 -5.74 -6.95 -11.31
C ASP A 119 -6.45 -7.86 -10.28
N GLY A 120 -6.81 -7.31 -9.12
CA GLY A 120 -7.46 -8.01 -8.03
C GLY A 120 -6.49 -8.65 -7.04
N LEU A 121 -5.19 -8.39 -7.15
CA LEU A 121 -4.16 -8.89 -6.26
C LEU A 121 -3.69 -7.81 -5.27
N LYS A 122 -3.25 -8.28 -4.09
CA LYS A 122 -2.70 -7.43 -3.03
C LYS A 122 -1.26 -7.02 -3.37
N ASP A 123 -1.09 -5.90 -4.05
CA ASP A 123 0.23 -5.29 -4.23
C ASP A 123 0.70 -4.56 -2.96
N MET A 124 1.96 -4.11 -2.98
CA MET A 124 2.50 -3.27 -1.93
C MET A 124 3.06 -1.95 -2.47
N LEU A 125 2.72 -0.88 -1.77
CA LEU A 125 3.35 0.43 -1.89
C LEU A 125 4.12 0.73 -0.60
N ILE A 126 5.37 1.15 -0.73
CA ILE A 126 6.29 1.27 0.41
C ILE A 126 6.91 2.66 0.41
N GLY A 127 6.56 3.47 1.41
CA GLY A 127 7.28 4.71 1.70
C GLY A 127 8.59 4.44 2.43
N GLU A 128 9.53 5.39 2.38
CA GLU A 128 10.82 5.29 3.06
C GLU A 128 11.34 6.61 3.64
N LEU A 129 12.51 6.59 4.31
CA LEU A 129 13.10 7.70 5.06
C LEU A 129 13.41 8.96 4.24
N TYR A 130 13.89 8.81 3.01
CA TYR A 130 14.25 9.85 2.06
C TYR A 130 13.08 10.32 1.20
N GLY A 131 11.88 9.81 1.44
CA GLY A 131 10.63 10.27 0.82
C GLY A 131 10.22 9.54 -0.44
N ASN A 132 11.01 8.61 -0.97
CA ASN A 132 10.66 7.81 -2.15
C ASN A 132 9.49 6.87 -1.83
N ILE A 133 8.79 6.44 -2.88
CA ILE A 133 7.79 5.37 -2.79
C ILE A 133 8.21 4.26 -3.73
N TYR A 134 8.07 3.02 -3.27
CA TYR A 134 8.34 1.82 -4.07
C TYR A 134 7.05 1.03 -4.29
N TYR A 135 6.97 0.37 -5.43
CA TYR A 135 5.89 -0.52 -5.82
C TYR A 135 6.42 -1.94 -5.97
N LEU A 136 5.67 -2.89 -5.41
CA LEU A 136 5.90 -4.32 -5.53
C LEU A 136 4.60 -4.94 -6.04
N GLU A 137 4.61 -5.40 -7.29
CA GLU A 137 3.50 -6.13 -7.91
C GLU A 137 3.44 -7.55 -7.36
N ASN A 138 2.27 -7.95 -6.88
CA ASN A 138 2.04 -9.34 -6.48
C ASN A 138 1.75 -10.18 -7.72
N VAL A 139 2.70 -11.02 -8.14
CA VAL A 139 2.55 -11.94 -9.28
C VAL A 139 2.07 -13.34 -8.87
N GLY A 140 1.78 -13.52 -7.58
CA GLY A 140 1.32 -14.78 -6.99
C GLY A 140 -0.20 -14.82 -6.85
N THR A 141 -0.65 -14.93 -5.59
CA THR A 141 -2.07 -14.91 -5.23
C THR A 141 -2.26 -14.04 -4.00
N ASN A 142 -3.50 -13.73 -3.63
CA ASN A 142 -3.77 -13.02 -2.38
C ASN A 142 -3.44 -13.84 -1.13
N ALA A 143 -3.71 -15.14 -1.14
CA ALA A 143 -3.38 -16.05 -0.04
C ALA A 143 -1.87 -16.36 0.10
N ALA A 144 -1.12 -16.16 -0.98
CA ALA A 144 0.33 -16.37 -1.02
C ALA A 144 0.96 -15.36 -1.99
N PRO A 145 1.20 -14.12 -1.54
CA PRO A 145 1.81 -13.09 -2.37
C PRO A 145 3.22 -13.48 -2.79
N VAL A 146 3.56 -13.21 -4.04
CA VAL A 146 4.91 -13.40 -4.60
C VAL A 146 5.34 -12.10 -5.24
N PHE A 147 6.52 -11.61 -4.86
CA PHE A 147 7.10 -10.39 -5.41
C PHE A 147 8.43 -10.75 -6.07
N ASP A 148 8.50 -10.66 -7.39
CA ASP A 148 9.72 -10.95 -8.15
C ASP A 148 10.64 -9.73 -8.25
N SER A 149 10.10 -8.53 -8.07
CA SER A 149 10.86 -7.28 -8.13
C SER A 149 10.19 -6.15 -7.36
N TYR A 150 10.90 -5.04 -7.23
CA TYR A 150 10.38 -3.78 -6.75
C TYR A 150 10.95 -2.64 -7.58
N GLU A 151 10.18 -1.58 -7.77
CA GLU A 151 10.61 -0.40 -8.51
C GLU A 151 10.21 0.90 -7.81
N MET A 152 10.90 1.99 -8.13
CA MET A 152 10.45 3.31 -7.67
C MET A 152 9.15 3.65 -8.37
N PHE A 153 8.17 4.10 -7.60
CA PHE A 153 6.92 4.60 -8.12
C PHE A 153 7.19 5.88 -8.91
N LEU A 154 6.67 6.01 -10.13
CA LEU A 154 6.97 7.14 -11.02
C LEU A 154 5.75 8.03 -11.24
N LEU A 155 6.00 9.32 -11.38
CA LEU A 155 5.05 10.29 -11.93
C LEU A 155 4.93 10.11 -13.45
N ALA A 156 3.87 10.65 -14.04
CA ALA A 156 3.63 10.56 -15.49
C ALA A 156 4.75 11.16 -16.36
N ASN A 157 5.58 12.06 -15.80
CA ASN A 157 6.74 12.62 -16.48
C ASN A 157 8.00 11.72 -16.40
N GLY A 158 7.91 10.57 -15.72
CA GLY A 158 9.00 9.62 -15.51
C GLY A 158 9.88 9.90 -14.30
N ASP A 159 9.64 10.99 -13.57
CA ASP A 159 10.38 11.27 -12.33
C ASP A 159 9.86 10.37 -11.19
N PRO A 160 10.73 9.93 -10.26
CA PRO A 160 10.27 9.23 -9.07
C PRO A 160 9.28 10.07 -8.26
N LEU A 161 8.13 9.47 -7.91
CA LEU A 161 7.23 10.03 -6.92
C LEU A 161 7.95 10.00 -5.57
N LYS A 162 8.18 11.20 -5.04
CA LYS A 162 8.93 11.39 -3.82
C LYS A 162 8.37 12.55 -3.03
N TYR A 163 8.13 12.35 -1.74
CA TYR A 163 7.89 13.43 -0.81
C TYR A 163 9.17 14.26 -0.65
N ASP A 164 9.23 15.41 -1.32
CA ASP A 164 10.39 16.29 -1.28
C ASP A 164 10.16 17.47 -0.36
N TYR A 165 10.92 17.51 0.74
CA TYR A 165 10.98 18.69 1.55
C TYR A 165 12.08 19.62 1.02
N ALA A 166 11.67 20.48 0.08
CA ALA A 166 12.52 21.54 -0.47
C ALA A 166 13.23 22.28 0.68
N ASN A 167 14.56 22.07 0.76
CA ASN A 167 15.52 22.59 1.77
C ASN A 167 15.92 21.68 2.95
N ASN A 168 15.73 20.36 2.92
CA ASN A 168 16.40 19.49 3.91
C ASN A 168 17.05 18.23 3.32
N PRO A 169 18.22 18.37 2.65
CA PRO A 169 18.98 17.24 2.14
C PRO A 169 19.54 16.32 3.24
N THR A 170 19.46 16.70 4.52
CA THR A 170 19.88 15.91 5.68
C THR A 170 18.70 15.42 6.55
N GLY A 171 17.46 15.68 6.13
CA GLY A 171 16.30 15.77 7.02
C GLY A 171 15.45 14.54 7.25
N ALA A 172 15.69 13.45 6.52
CA ALA A 172 14.78 12.31 6.49
C ALA A 172 13.32 12.77 6.26
N PRO A 173 12.99 13.28 5.06
CA PRO A 173 11.67 13.84 4.75
C PRO A 173 10.54 12.86 5.01
N ARG A 174 10.80 11.54 4.85
CA ARG A 174 9.89 10.42 5.05
C ARG A 174 8.67 10.45 4.13
N SER A 175 8.28 9.30 3.63
CA SER A 175 6.99 9.12 2.97
C SER A 175 6.18 8.09 3.75
N ARG A 176 4.93 8.44 4.03
CA ARG A 176 3.88 7.51 4.41
C ARG A 176 2.69 7.82 3.53
N LEU A 177 2.23 6.84 2.77
CA LEU A 177 1.21 7.06 1.76
C LEU A 177 -0.15 6.49 2.19
N PHE A 178 -1.19 7.06 1.61
CA PHE A 178 -2.55 6.55 1.62
C PHE A 178 -3.10 6.68 0.21
N VAL A 179 -3.73 5.62 -0.29
CA VAL A 179 -4.37 5.58 -1.60
C VAL A 179 -5.87 5.75 -1.44
N THR A 180 -6.47 6.64 -2.22
CA THR A 180 -7.91 6.90 -2.27
C THR A 180 -8.25 7.71 -3.50
N ASP A 181 -9.43 7.52 -4.09
CA ASP A 181 -10.01 8.51 -4.99
C ASP A 181 -10.41 9.74 -4.17
N TRP A 182 -9.59 10.80 -4.20
CA TRP A 182 -9.79 11.99 -3.36
C TRP A 182 -10.74 12.98 -4.01
N ASN A 183 -10.78 13.03 -5.34
CA ASN A 183 -11.54 14.00 -6.11
C ASN A 183 -12.84 13.44 -6.72
N GLU A 184 -13.15 12.16 -6.46
CA GLU A 184 -14.30 11.41 -6.97
C GLU A 184 -14.31 11.26 -8.51
N ASP A 185 -13.14 11.18 -9.15
CA ASP A 185 -13.02 11.00 -10.60
C ASP A 185 -12.92 9.54 -11.06
N GLY A 186 -12.90 8.60 -10.11
CA GLY A 186 -12.80 7.17 -10.35
C GLY A 186 -11.38 6.66 -10.56
N LEU A 187 -10.35 7.49 -10.35
CA LEU A 187 -8.95 7.10 -10.32
C LEU A 187 -8.38 7.18 -8.92
N ASP A 188 -7.42 6.31 -8.63
CA ASP A 188 -6.77 6.29 -7.33
C ASP A 188 -5.74 7.40 -7.19
N ASP A 189 -5.94 8.31 -6.24
CA ASP A 189 -4.99 9.34 -5.86
C ASP A 189 -4.10 8.89 -4.70
N ILE A 190 -2.96 9.55 -4.55
CA ILE A 190 -2.00 9.27 -3.47
C ILE A 190 -1.86 10.51 -2.60
N ILE A 191 -2.12 10.34 -1.29
CA ILE A 191 -1.79 11.32 -0.26
C ILE A 191 -0.54 10.86 0.46
N VAL A 192 0.50 11.70 0.50
CA VAL A 192 1.77 11.38 1.14
C VAL A 192 2.03 12.35 2.29
N GLY A 193 2.22 11.81 3.49
CA GLY A 193 2.64 12.58 4.66
C GLY A 193 4.13 12.41 4.95
N GLY A 194 4.76 13.50 5.40
CA GLY A 194 6.18 13.53 5.76
C GLY A 194 6.49 13.95 7.20
N ALA A 195 7.78 13.95 7.53
CA ALA A 195 8.34 14.23 8.86
C ALA A 195 8.03 15.63 9.40
N ASN A 196 7.70 16.57 8.51
CA ASN A 196 7.39 17.97 8.83
C ASN A 196 5.90 18.19 9.15
N GLY A 197 5.08 17.13 9.15
CA GLY A 197 3.65 17.21 9.44
C GLY A 197 2.79 17.79 8.32
N LYS A 198 3.34 17.99 7.11
CA LYS A 198 2.55 18.35 5.93
C LYS A 198 2.15 17.10 5.14
N LEU A 199 1.14 17.29 4.29
CA LEU A 199 0.66 16.32 3.32
C LEU A 199 0.88 16.88 1.91
N GLU A 200 1.26 16.01 0.99
CA GLU A 200 1.26 16.24 -0.45
C GLU A 200 0.20 15.34 -1.08
N LEU A 201 -0.57 15.90 -2.02
CA LEU A 201 -1.58 15.17 -2.79
C LEU A 201 -1.09 15.04 -4.23
N TYR A 202 -1.09 13.81 -4.72
CA TYR A 202 -0.78 13.43 -6.10
C TYR A 202 -2.05 12.87 -6.70
N THR A 203 -2.71 13.64 -7.57
CA THR A 203 -3.92 13.15 -8.23
C THR A 203 -3.56 12.37 -9.48
N SER A 204 -4.19 11.23 -9.65
CA SER A 204 -4.13 10.48 -10.90
C SER A 204 -4.89 11.25 -11.99
N VAL A 205 -4.47 11.02 -13.23
CA VAL A 205 -5.16 11.55 -14.40
C VAL A 205 -5.17 10.47 -15.46
N VAL A 206 -6.27 10.35 -16.20
CA VAL A 206 -6.26 9.56 -17.42
C VAL A 206 -5.19 10.19 -18.32
N PRO A 207 -4.19 9.42 -18.80
CA PRO A 207 -3.25 9.97 -19.76
C PRO A 207 -4.06 10.55 -20.91
N GLU A 208 -3.94 11.87 -21.13
CA GLU A 208 -4.49 12.49 -22.33
C GLU A 208 -4.03 11.63 -23.50
N PRO A 209 -4.93 11.17 -24.40
CA PRO A 209 -4.51 10.37 -25.52
C PRO A 209 -3.42 11.16 -26.22
N VAL A 210 -2.18 10.63 -26.20
CA VAL A 210 -1.08 11.22 -26.95
C VAL A 210 -1.62 11.34 -28.36
N SER A 211 -1.84 12.58 -28.80
CA SER A 211 -2.38 12.87 -30.12
C SER A 211 -1.41 12.26 -31.11
N SER A 212 -1.71 11.03 -31.54
CA SER A 212 -1.08 10.42 -32.68
C SER A 212 -1.62 11.24 -33.83
N THR A 213 -0.76 12.07 -34.40
CA THR A 213 -1.10 12.81 -35.61
C THR A 213 -1.51 11.78 -36.66
N LEU A 214 -2.81 11.62 -36.87
CA LEU A 214 -3.35 10.82 -37.95
C LEU A 214 -3.01 11.55 -39.25
N PHE A 215 -1.94 11.13 -39.91
CA PHE A 215 -1.69 11.53 -41.29
C PHE A 215 -2.75 10.86 -42.17
N ILE A 216 -3.86 11.54 -42.43
CA ILE A 216 -4.67 11.23 -43.61
C ILE A 216 -3.92 11.80 -44.81
N LEU A 217 -3.06 10.99 -45.42
CA LEU A 217 -2.68 11.21 -46.81
C LEU A 217 -3.95 11.02 -47.65
N GLY A 218 -4.51 12.14 -48.10
CA GLY A 218 -5.74 12.16 -48.86
C GLY A 218 -5.67 11.31 -50.13
N GLY A 219 -6.81 10.71 -50.47
CA GLY A 219 -7.21 10.49 -51.86
C GLY A 219 -7.23 9.06 -52.37
N ALA A 220 -8.10 8.21 -51.85
CA ALA A 220 -8.85 7.26 -52.70
C ALA A 220 -10.06 6.70 -51.95
N ALA A 221 -11.23 6.80 -52.55
CA ALA A 221 -12.47 6.22 -52.05
C ALA A 221 -12.34 4.70 -51.86
N LEU A 222 -12.56 4.19 -50.64
CA LEU A 222 -12.86 2.78 -50.43
C LEU A 222 -14.38 2.59 -50.37
N GLY A 223 -14.92 1.99 -51.42
CA GLY A 223 -16.32 1.57 -51.48
C GLY A 223 -16.60 0.42 -50.52
N PHE A 224 -17.70 0.54 -49.76
CA PHE A 224 -18.25 -0.57 -48.98
C PHE A 224 -18.79 -1.66 -49.91
N ARG A 225 -18.06 -2.78 -50.04
CA ARG A 225 -18.63 -4.03 -50.57
C ARG A 225 -19.11 -4.90 -49.40
N HIS A 226 -20.42 -5.13 -49.41
CA HIS A 226 -21.19 -6.04 -48.57
C HIS A 226 -20.51 -7.39 -48.31
N PHE A 227 -20.47 -7.83 -47.05
CA PHE A 227 -20.48 -9.25 -46.70
C PHE A 227 -21.89 -9.64 -46.23
N ARG A 228 -22.64 -10.31 -47.11
CA ARG A 228 -23.84 -11.08 -46.74
C ARG A 228 -23.38 -12.39 -46.09
N LYS A 229 -23.73 -12.59 -44.82
CA LYS A 229 -23.63 -13.89 -44.13
C LYS A 229 -24.73 -14.82 -44.69
N LYS A 230 -24.36 -15.91 -45.37
CA LYS A 230 -25.28 -17.02 -45.66
C LYS A 230 -25.35 -17.92 -44.43
N PHE A 231 -26.52 -18.04 -43.82
CA PHE A 231 -26.85 -19.19 -42.98
C PHE A 231 -27.19 -20.37 -43.89
N LYS A 232 -26.57 -21.53 -43.66
CA LYS A 232 -27.04 -22.81 -44.18
C LYS A 232 -28.00 -23.41 -43.15
N GLN A 233 -29.12 -23.91 -43.68
CA GLN A 233 -30.14 -24.72 -43.00
C GLN A 233 -29.53 -26.02 -42.47
#